data_AF-A0A7C1IHN4-F1
#
_entry.id   AF-A0A7C1IHN4-F1
#
_cell.length_a   1.000
_cell.length_b   1.000
_cell.length_c   1.000
_cell.angle_alpha   90.00
_cell.angle_beta   90.00
_cell.angle_gamma   90.00
#
_symmetry.space_group_name_H-M   'P 1'
#
loop_
_entity.id
_entity.type
_entity.pdbx_description
1 polymer ?
#
loop_
_entity_poly.entity_id
_entity_poly.type
_entity_poly.pdbx_seq_one_letter_code
_entity_poly.pdbx_strand_id
1 'polypeptide(L)' 'MAENPNPNEMSLVQQYQKLVLEYEALDEEIDGLLARNNGATENMSDEDYERYREMANHRDYVYNQMKALERQIALDDEG' A
#
# COMPACT_ATOMS: atom_id res chain seq x y z
N MET A 1 20.58 -27.96 4.32
CA MET A 1 19.73 -28.34 3.18
C MET A 1 18.87 -27.13 2.93
N ALA A 2 18.88 -26.55 1.73
CA ALA A 2 18.05 -25.37 1.47
C ALA A 2 16.61 -25.83 1.38
N GLU A 3 15.77 -25.38 2.30
CA GLU A 3 14.33 -25.57 2.23
C GLU A 3 13.83 -24.87 0.97
N ASN A 4 13.23 -25.65 0.08
CA ASN A 4 12.56 -25.12 -1.09
C ASN A 4 11.36 -24.33 -0.58
N PRO A 5 11.24 -23.02 -0.85
CA PRO A 5 10.12 -22.23 -0.35
C PRO A 5 8.80 -22.85 -0.80
N ASN A 6 7.82 -22.94 0.11
CA ASN A 6 6.53 -23.51 -0.25
C ASN A 6 5.92 -22.67 -1.38
N PRO A 7 5.29 -23.28 -2.39
CA PRO A 7 4.62 -22.55 -3.48
C PRO A 7 3.58 -21.53 -2.99
N ASN A 8 2.99 -21.76 -1.81
CA ASN A 8 2.08 -20.85 -1.14
C ASN A 8 2.79 -19.59 -0.60
N GLU A 9 3.95 -19.74 0.04
CA GLU A 9 4.74 -18.61 0.54
C GLU A 9 5.22 -17.72 -0.60
N MET A 10 5.69 -18.32 -1.70
CA MET A 10 6.04 -17.55 -2.90
C MET A 10 4.85 -16.77 -3.47
N SER A 11 3.64 -17.33 -3.42
CA SER A 11 2.43 -16.65 -3.84
C SER A 11 2.07 -15.49 -2.91
N LEU A 12 2.21 -15.64 -1.59
CA LEU A 12 1.97 -14.59 -0.62
C LEU A 12 2.99 -13.45 -0.78
N VAL A 13 4.28 -13.75 -0.89
CA VAL A 13 5.32 -12.73 -1.12
C VAL A 13 5.05 -11.93 -2.40
N GLN A 14 4.62 -12.57 -3.48
CA GLN A 14 4.24 -11.86 -4.71
C GLN A 14 3.02 -10.95 -4.53
N GLN A 15 2.02 -11.39 -3.75
CA GLN A 15 0.87 -10.55 -3.41
C GLN A 15 1.29 -9.34 -2.56
N TYR A 16 2.18 -9.56 -1.58
CA TYR A 16 2.76 -8.47 -0.78
C TYR A 16 3.45 -7.44 -1.65
N GLN A 17 4.32 -7.89 -2.58
CA GLN A 17 5.05 -7.01 -3.49
C GLN A 17 4.12 -6.17 -4.37
N LYS A 18 3.00 -6.73 -4.85
CA LYS A 18 2.00 -5.97 -5.61
C LYS A 18 1.35 -4.88 -4.77
N LEU A 19 0.99 -5.19 -3.52
CA LEU A 19 0.42 -4.21 -2.60
C LEU A 19 1.42 -3.11 -2.24
N VAL A 20 2.71 -3.43 -2.09
CA VAL A 20 3.77 -2.42 -1.87
C VAL A 20 3.82 -1.44 -3.05
N LEU A 21 3.88 -1.95 -4.28
CA LEU A 21 3.94 -1.10 -5.47
C LEU A 21 2.69 -0.20 -5.61
N GLU A 22 1.52 -0.74 -5.27
CA GLU A 22 0.27 0.03 -5.27
C GLU A 22 0.27 1.09 -4.17
N TYR A 23 0.75 0.76 -2.97
CA TYR A 23 0.90 1.72 -1.87
C TYR A 23 1.85 2.86 -2.26
N GLU A 24 3.00 2.55 -2.85
CA GLU A 24 3.99 3.53 -3.29
C GLU A 24 3.42 4.45 -4.38
N ALA A 25 2.70 3.89 -5.36
CA ALA A 25 2.05 4.69 -6.40
C ALA A 25 1.02 5.66 -5.80
N LEU A 26 0.18 5.21 -4.88
CA LEU A 26 -0.80 6.05 -4.20
C LEU A 26 -0.13 7.17 -3.37
N ASP A 27 0.98 6.86 -2.71
CA ASP A 27 1.75 7.84 -1.93
C ASP A 27 2.33 8.92 -2.86
N GLU A 28 2.91 8.52 -3.99
CA GLU A 28 3.47 9.44 -4.99
C GLU A 28 2.38 10.35 -5.61
N GLU A 29 1.20 9.80 -5.89
CA GLU A 29 0.05 10.57 -6.40
C GLU A 29 -0.47 11.58 -5.37
N ILE A 30 -0.56 11.18 -4.10
CA ILE A 30 -0.95 12.06 -2.99
C ILE A 30 0.07 13.19 -2.81
N ASP A 31 1.36 12.88 -2.82
CA ASP A 31 2.43 13.87 -2.70
C ASP A 31 2.41 14.85 -3.88
N GLY A 32 2.19 14.36 -5.10
CA GLY A 32 2.03 15.18 -6.28
C GLY A 32 0.82 16.13 -6.18
N LEU A 33 -0.29 15.65 -5.64
CA LEU A 33 -1.49 16.48 -5.42
C LEU A 33 -1.26 17.53 -4.32
N LEU A 34 -0.60 17.16 -3.23
CA LEU A 34 -0.23 18.09 -2.15
C LEU A 34 0.72 19.16 -2.66
N ALA A 35 1.77 18.79 -3.40
CA ALA A 35 2.75 19.73 -3.96
C ALA A 35 2.10 20.79 -4.86
N ARG A 36 1.09 20.42 -5.67
CA ARG A 36 0.32 21.35 -6.50
C ARG A 36 -0.52 22.34 -5.67
N ASN A 37 -0.87 21.97 -4.45
CA ASN A 37 -1.70 22.75 -3.52
C ASN A 37 -0.88 23.33 -2.35
N ASN A 38 0.37 23.75 -2.60
CA ASN A 38 1.29 24.33 -1.61
C ASN A 38 1.53 23.44 -0.38
N GLY A 39 1.47 22.12 -0.55
CA GLY A 39 1.76 21.13 0.49
C GLY A 39 0.66 20.94 1.53
N ALA A 40 -0.52 21.55 1.37
CA ALA A 40 -1.59 21.47 2.37
C ALA A 40 -2.96 21.28 1.73
N THR A 41 -3.78 20.44 2.35
CA THR A 41 -5.15 20.14 1.89
C THR A 41 -6.10 21.32 2.03
N GLU A 42 -5.80 22.28 2.90
CA GLU A 42 -6.58 23.52 3.06
C GLU A 42 -6.56 24.43 1.83
N ASN A 43 -5.58 24.25 0.95
CA ASN A 43 -5.46 25.01 -0.29
C ASN A 43 -6.08 24.27 -1.50
N MET A 44 -6.58 23.06 -1.31
CA MET A 44 -7.18 22.27 -2.38
C MET A 44 -8.55 22.83 -2.77
N SER A 45 -8.88 22.71 -4.04
CA SER A 45 -10.26 22.82 -4.49
C SER A 45 -11.11 21.68 -3.91
N ASP A 46 -12.43 21.81 -3.89
CA ASP A 46 -13.31 20.74 -3.43
C ASP A 46 -13.09 19.44 -4.21
N GLU A 47 -12.89 19.52 -5.53
CA GLU A 47 -12.60 18.37 -6.40
C GLU A 47 -11.25 17.71 -6.05
N ASP A 48 -10.21 18.51 -5.82
CA ASP A 48 -8.90 17.99 -5.43
C ASP A 48 -8.96 17.37 -4.03
N TYR A 49 -9.72 17.96 -3.12
CA TYR A 49 -9.90 17.42 -1.77
C TYR A 49 -10.66 16.08 -1.78
N GLU A 50 -11.68 15.95 -2.64
CA GLU A 50 -12.38 14.67 -2.86
C GLU A 50 -11.42 13.60 -3.39
N ARG A 51 -10.63 13.91 -4.42
CA ARG A 51 -9.60 13.00 -4.95
C ARG A 51 -8.57 12.61 -3.90
N TYR A 52 -8.08 13.58 -3.14
CA TYR A 52 -7.16 13.35 -2.03
C TYR A 52 -7.75 12.34 -1.03
N ARG A 53 -9.02 12.52 -0.64
CA ARG A 53 -9.68 11.60 0.30
C ARG A 53 -9.81 10.19 -0.27
N GLU A 54 -10.20 10.05 -1.53
CA GLU A 54 -10.33 8.74 -2.17
C GLU A 54 -8.98 8.01 -2.20
N MET A 55 -7.91 8.69 -2.61
CA MET A 55 -6.56 8.13 -2.62
C MET A 55 -6.06 7.78 -1.21
N ALA A 56 -6.28 8.66 -0.23
CA ALA A 56 -5.87 8.41 1.16
C ALA A 56 -6.58 7.20 1.76
N ASN A 57 -7.91 7.10 1.56
CA ASN A 57 -8.67 5.93 1.99
C ASN A 57 -8.19 4.64 1.31
N HIS A 58 -7.85 4.73 0.01
CA HIS A 58 -7.34 3.58 -0.72
C HIS A 58 -5.95 3.15 -0.21
N ARG A 59 -5.06 4.10 0.05
CA ARG A 59 -3.73 3.84 0.63
C ARG A 59 -3.85 3.13 1.97
N ASP A 60 -4.76 3.57 2.84
CA ASP A 60 -5.01 2.93 4.13
C ASP A 60 -5.55 1.50 3.96
N TYR A 61 -6.43 1.25 2.99
CA TYR A 61 -6.92 -0.08 2.66
C TYR A 61 -5.78 -1.00 2.20
N VAL A 62 -4.93 -0.54 1.28
CA VAL A 62 -3.76 -1.29 0.79
C VAL A 62 -2.78 -1.59 1.93
N TYR A 63 -2.49 -0.60 2.79
CA TYR A 63 -1.63 -0.78 3.96
C TYR A 63 -2.17 -1.86 4.91
N ASN A 64 -3.48 -1.85 5.19
CA ASN A 64 -4.09 -2.85 6.05
C ASN A 64 -3.99 -4.27 5.46
N GLN A 65 -4.13 -4.42 4.14
CA GLN A 65 -3.89 -5.69 3.46
C GLN A 65 -2.44 -6.13 3.56
N MET A 66 -1.47 -5.22 3.37
CA MET A 66 -0.05 -5.51 3.56
C MET A 66 0.22 -6.04 4.96
N LYS A 67 -0.29 -5.38 6.01
CA LYS A 67 -0.11 -5.83 7.41
C LYS A 67 -0.79 -7.17 7.70
N ALA A 68 -1.93 -7.47 7.06
CA ALA A 68 -2.56 -8.78 7.20
C ALA A 68 -1.69 -9.87 6.57
N LEU A 69 -1.15 -9.61 5.39
CA LEU A 69 -0.36 -10.57 4.64
C LEU A 69 1.04 -10.76 5.21
N GLU A 70 1.66 -9.71 5.75
CA GLU A 70 2.91 -9.79 6.53
C GLU A 70 2.77 -10.73 7.74
N ARG A 71 1.64 -10.63 8.47
CA ARG A 71 1.35 -11.56 9.58
C ARG A 71 1.17 -13.00 9.09
N GLN A 72 0.54 -13.20 7.94
CA GLN A 72 0.35 -14.54 7.39
C GLN A 72 1.68 -15.17 6.97
N ILE A 73 2.53 -14.42 6.28
CA ILE A 73 3.87 -14.87 5.90
C ILE A 73 4.69 -15.23 7.15
N ALA A 74 4.66 -14.40 8.19
CA ALA A 74 5.39 -14.67 9.43
C ALA A 74 4.92 -15.96 10.12
N LEU A 75 3.61 -16.22 10.14
CA LEU A 75 3.05 -17.44 10.73
C LEU A 75 3.35 -18.70 9.91
N ASP A 76 3.44 -18.58 8.58
CA ASP A 76 3.79 -19.70 7.69
C ASP A 76 5.29 -20.06 7.79
N ASP A 77 6.18 -19.10 8.11
CA ASP A 77 7.63 -19.30 8.30
C ASP A 77 7.98 -19.93 9.67
N GLU A 78 7.07 -19.85 10.66
CA GLU A 78 7.24 -20.43 12.00
C GLU A 78 6.79 -21.91 12.12
N GLY A 79 6.20 -22.50 11.07
CA GLY A 79 5.58 -23.84 11.08
C GLY A 79 6.37 -24.95 10.40
#